data_AF-A0A9J2P3E1-F1
#
_entry.id   AF-A0A9J2P3E1-F1
#
_cell.length_a   1.000
_cell.length_b   1.000
_cell.length_c   1.000
_cell.angle_alpha   90.00
_cell.angle_beta   90.00
_cell.angle_gamma   90.00
#
_symmetry.space_group_name_H-M   'P 1'
#
loop_
_entity.id
_entity.type
_entity.pdbx_description
1 polymer ?
#
loop_
_entity_poly.entity_id
_entity_poly.type
_entity_poly.pdbx_seq_one_letter_code
_entity_poly.pdbx_strand_id
1 'polypeptide(L)'
;MASATVSKYFYDAFYSVWTNGIMQSFLSLKAGYNGYELWITGHSLGAAMASIASNVIVAEGLHPSKLVKLITFGQPRTGDRRFAVAHDKLVWYDNDMALGRPYRVCLTPDNGFCSDSKFFDGSLKSHLYYFGEALSWWGKDGCK
;
A
#
# COMPACT_ATOMS: atom_id res chain seq x y z
N MET A 1 -7.02 19.36 -14.72
CA MET A 1 -6.24 18.24 -14.15
C MET A 1 -6.89 16.95 -14.61
N ALA A 2 -6.18 16.09 -15.33
CA ALA A 2 -6.78 14.93 -15.97
C ALA A 2 -6.89 13.77 -14.96
N SER A 3 -8.10 13.23 -14.78
CA SER A 3 -8.43 12.25 -13.73
C SER A 3 -7.58 10.97 -13.86
N ALA A 4 -7.08 10.48 -12.73
CA ALA A 4 -6.49 9.14 -12.59
C ALA A 4 -7.59 8.16 -12.19
N THR A 5 -7.54 6.93 -12.72
CA THR A 5 -8.57 5.90 -12.47
C THR A 5 -8.02 4.76 -11.62
N VAL A 6 -8.89 4.17 -10.80
CA VAL A 6 -8.60 2.99 -9.99
C VAL A 6 -9.53 1.85 -10.37
N SER A 7 -9.09 0.61 -10.16
CA SER A 7 -9.94 -0.57 -10.36
C SER A 7 -11.17 -0.50 -9.47
N LYS A 8 -12.35 -0.71 -10.06
CA LYS A 8 -13.63 -0.69 -9.35
C LYS A 8 -13.64 -1.65 -8.17
N TYR A 9 -13.04 -2.83 -8.31
CA TYR A 9 -12.98 -3.84 -7.25
C TYR A 9 -12.27 -3.33 -5.99
N PHE A 10 -11.07 -2.75 -6.14
CA PHE A 10 -10.31 -2.21 -5.00
C PHE A 10 -10.98 -0.98 -4.41
N TYR A 11 -11.60 -0.15 -5.27
CA TYR A 11 -12.38 1.00 -4.84
C TYR A 11 -13.58 0.58 -3.97
N ASP A 12 -14.39 -0.37 -4.46
CA ASP A 12 -15.56 -0.86 -3.72
C ASP A 12 -15.15 -1.49 -2.39
N ALA A 13 -14.09 -2.32 -2.40
CA ALA A 13 -13.56 -2.95 -1.19
C ALA A 13 -13.11 -1.89 -0.17
N PHE A 14 -12.33 -0.88 -0.60
CA PHE A 14 -11.96 0.25 0.26
C PHE A 14 -13.20 0.97 0.82
N TYR A 15 -14.13 1.38 -0.03
CA TYR A 15 -15.30 2.16 0.40
C TYR A 15 -16.23 1.36 1.32
N SER A 16 -16.31 0.04 1.15
CA SER A 16 -17.08 -0.83 2.03
C SER A 16 -16.60 -0.77 3.48
N VAL A 17 -15.31 -0.62 3.74
CA VAL A 17 -14.79 -0.51 5.12
C VAL A 17 -14.62 0.94 5.56
N TRP A 18 -14.32 1.84 4.62
CA TRP A 18 -14.18 3.27 4.89
C TRP A 18 -15.47 3.86 5.46
N THR A 19 -16.60 3.59 4.80
CA THR A 19 -17.91 4.13 5.18
C THR A 19 -18.53 3.39 6.37
N ASN A 20 -18.13 2.14 6.63
CA ASN A 20 -18.63 1.33 7.76
C ASN A 20 -17.78 1.46 9.04
N GLY A 21 -17.07 2.59 9.21
CA GLY A 21 -16.54 2.98 10.52
C GLY A 21 -15.09 3.45 10.54
N ILE A 22 -14.28 3.10 9.53
CA ILE A 22 -12.88 3.56 9.49
C ILE A 22 -12.83 5.09 9.37
N MET A 23 -13.65 5.70 8.51
CA MET A 23 -13.69 7.17 8.36
C MET A 23 -13.99 7.86 9.69
N GLN A 24 -15.03 7.40 10.40
CA GLN A 24 -15.44 7.99 11.68
C GLN A 24 -14.34 7.82 12.74
N SER A 25 -13.73 6.64 12.81
CA SER A 25 -12.64 6.36 13.75
C SER A 25 -11.42 7.25 13.46
N PHE A 26 -11.07 7.40 12.17
CA PHE A 26 -9.98 8.27 11.74
C PHE A 26 -10.23 9.73 12.14
N LEU A 27 -11.42 10.26 11.85
CA LEU A 27 -11.76 11.65 12.20
C LEU A 27 -11.75 11.88 13.72
N SER A 28 -12.21 10.89 14.48
CA SER A 28 -12.21 10.96 15.96
C SER A 28 -10.78 10.99 16.52
N LEU A 29 -9.88 10.15 15.99
CA LEU A 29 -8.46 10.16 16.36
C LEU A 29 -7.78 11.45 15.91
N LYS A 30 -8.07 11.96 14.71
CA LYS A 30 -7.53 13.22 14.22
C LYS A 30 -7.88 14.40 15.14
N ALA A 31 -9.10 14.42 15.69
CA ALA A 31 -9.51 15.46 16.63
C ALA A 31 -8.79 15.34 17.99
N GLY A 32 -8.43 14.13 18.41
CA GLY A 32 -7.76 13.86 19.69
C GLY A 32 -6.24 14.00 19.66
N TYR A 33 -5.61 13.90 18.50
CA TYR A 33 -4.16 13.93 18.35
C TYR A 33 -3.72 14.96 17.29
N ASN A 34 -2.80 15.85 17.64
CA ASN A 34 -2.27 16.84 16.70
C ASN A 34 -0.83 16.51 16.26
N GLY A 35 -0.49 16.84 15.01
CA GLY A 35 0.87 16.74 14.50
C GLY A 35 1.43 15.32 14.30
N TYR A 36 0.61 14.28 14.41
CA TYR A 36 1.06 12.89 14.27
C TYR A 36 1.39 12.52 12.81
N GLU A 37 2.33 11.59 12.65
CA GLU A 37 2.54 10.90 11.38
C GLU A 37 1.47 9.82 11.19
N LEU A 38 0.81 9.83 10.04
CA LEU A 38 -0.17 8.83 9.65
C LEU A 38 0.51 7.74 8.84
N TRP A 39 0.63 6.56 9.42
CA TRP A 39 1.16 5.38 8.75
C TRP A 39 -0.01 4.53 8.23
N ILE A 40 -0.04 4.32 6.92
CA ILE A 40 -1.04 3.52 6.22
C ILE A 40 -0.32 2.32 5.63
N THR A 41 -0.79 1.13 5.97
CA THR A 41 -0.18 -0.11 5.49
C THR A 41 -1.23 -1.10 5.00
N GLY A 42 -0.80 -2.03 4.16
CA GLY A 42 -1.65 -3.11 3.69
C GLY A 42 -0.85 -4.19 2.98
N HIS A 43 -1.40 -5.40 2.98
CA HIS A 43 -0.88 -6.56 2.27
C HIS A 43 -1.89 -7.04 1.23
N SER A 44 -1.40 -7.46 0.06
CA SER A 44 -2.23 -8.08 -0.99
C SER A 44 -3.39 -7.16 -1.40
N LEU A 45 -4.65 -7.60 -1.29
CA LEU A 45 -5.83 -6.75 -1.46
C LEU A 45 -5.78 -5.48 -0.59
N GLY A 46 -5.40 -5.64 0.68
CA GLY A 46 -5.30 -4.53 1.63
C GLY A 46 -4.25 -3.51 1.23
N ALA A 47 -3.20 -3.90 0.51
CA ALA A 47 -2.20 -2.96 -0.03
C ALA A 47 -2.82 -2.02 -1.07
N ALA A 48 -3.68 -2.53 -1.96
CA ALA A 48 -4.40 -1.69 -2.92
C ALA A 48 -5.37 -0.73 -2.20
N MET A 49 -6.08 -1.23 -1.19
CA MET A 49 -6.97 -0.40 -0.36
C MET A 49 -6.21 0.69 0.41
N ALA A 50 -5.05 0.36 0.97
CA ALA A 50 -4.16 1.31 1.66
C ALA A 50 -3.69 2.43 0.72
N SER A 51 -3.31 2.09 -0.51
CA SER A 51 -2.94 3.07 -1.53
C SER A 51 -4.09 4.01 -1.87
N ILE A 52 -5.31 3.48 -2.06
CA ILE A 52 -6.51 4.30 -2.27
C ILE A 52 -6.78 5.19 -1.06
N ALA A 53 -6.72 4.65 0.16
CA ALA A 53 -6.94 5.40 1.41
C ALA A 53 -5.97 6.58 1.55
N SER A 54 -4.68 6.35 1.29
CA SER A 54 -3.67 7.42 1.33
C SER A 54 -3.98 8.55 0.35
N ASN A 55 -4.47 8.20 -0.85
CA ASN A 55 -4.85 9.19 -1.84
C ASN A 55 -6.06 10.00 -1.37
N VAL A 56 -7.12 9.32 -0.93
CA VAL A 56 -8.37 9.94 -0.45
C VAL A 56 -8.07 10.91 0.70
N ILE A 57 -7.31 10.47 1.70
CA ILE A 57 -6.97 11.29 2.88
C ILE A 57 -6.21 12.56 2.49
N VAL A 58 -5.27 12.47 1.56
CA VAL A 58 -4.49 13.64 1.11
C VAL A 58 -5.32 14.54 0.20
N ALA A 59 -6.03 13.96 -0.76
CA ALA A 59 -6.83 14.69 -1.76
C ALA A 59 -8.01 15.44 -1.13
N GLU A 60 -8.63 14.88 -0.09
CA GLU A 60 -9.71 15.51 0.68
C GLU A 60 -9.19 16.50 1.74
N GLY A 61 -7.86 16.68 1.87
CA GLY A 61 -7.25 17.58 2.85
C GLY A 61 -7.40 17.09 4.30
N LEU A 62 -7.68 15.81 4.50
CA LEU A 62 -7.89 15.22 5.81
C LEU A 62 -6.60 15.03 6.59
N HIS A 63 -5.44 14.90 5.93
CA HIS A 63 -4.13 14.92 6.60
C HIS A 63 -3.06 15.54 5.69
N PRO A 64 -2.07 16.28 6.24
CA PRO A 64 -1.00 16.85 5.43
C PRO A 64 -0.18 15.75 4.75
N SER A 65 -0.01 15.82 3.43
CA SER A 65 0.74 14.83 2.64
C SER A 65 2.13 14.52 3.19
N LYS A 66 2.84 15.54 3.71
CA LYS A 66 4.18 15.39 4.32
C LYS A 66 4.22 14.49 5.55
N LEU A 67 3.07 14.32 6.22
CA LEU A 67 2.91 13.49 7.42
C LEU A 67 2.26 12.12 7.11
N VAL A 68 1.95 11.83 5.84
CA VAL A 68 1.40 10.53 5.44
C VAL A 68 2.54 9.63 4.96
N LYS A 69 2.63 8.43 5.51
CA LYS A 69 3.54 7.35 5.09
C LYS A 69 2.70 6.19 4.61
N LEU A 70 2.92 5.75 3.37
CA LEU A 70 2.29 4.56 2.81
C LEU A 70 3.36 3.48 2.67
N ILE A 71 3.10 2.30 3.23
CA ILE A 71 3.96 1.12 3.08
C ILE A 71 3.06 -0.04 2.64
N THR A 72 3.33 -0.63 1.49
CA THR A 72 2.50 -1.70 0.95
C THR A 72 3.31 -2.96 0.68
N PHE A 73 2.66 -4.12 0.82
CA PHE A 73 3.27 -5.44 0.63
C PHE A 73 2.47 -6.23 -0.40
N GLY A 74 3.12 -6.66 -1.48
CA GLY A 74 2.44 -7.42 -2.54
C GLY A 74 1.27 -6.65 -3.16
N GLN A 75 1.44 -5.34 -3.38
CA GLN A 75 0.35 -4.53 -3.92
C GLN A 75 0.06 -4.93 -5.39
N PRO A 76 -1.17 -5.32 -5.73
CA PRO A 76 -1.55 -5.50 -7.13
C PRO A 76 -1.66 -4.15 -7.84
N ARG A 77 -1.56 -4.14 -9.17
CA ARG A 77 -1.79 -2.92 -9.98
C ARG A 77 -3.18 -2.36 -9.67
N THR A 78 -3.21 -1.21 -8.98
CA THR A 78 -4.43 -0.68 -8.34
C THR A 78 -5.19 0.29 -9.24
N GLY A 79 -4.49 1.00 -10.12
CA GLY A 79 -5.06 1.98 -11.03
C GLY A 79 -4.27 2.11 -12.32
N ASP A 80 -4.63 3.12 -13.11
CA ASP A 80 -3.93 3.44 -14.34
C ASP A 80 -2.53 4.02 -14.09
N ARG A 81 -1.79 4.28 -15.17
CA ARG A 81 -0.45 4.86 -15.11
C ARG A 81 -0.40 6.21 -14.39
N ARG A 82 -1.47 7.02 -14.44
CA ARG A 82 -1.50 8.32 -13.76
C ARG A 82 -1.64 8.13 -12.26
N PHE A 83 -2.46 7.16 -11.82
CA PHE A 83 -2.55 6.77 -10.42
C PHE A 83 -1.18 6.25 -9.93
N ALA A 84 -0.54 5.38 -10.70
CA ALA A 84 0.80 4.88 -10.38
C ALA A 84 1.81 6.03 -10.22
N VAL A 85 1.90 6.94 -11.20
CA VAL A 85 2.80 8.10 -11.15
C VAL A 85 2.51 9.02 -9.94
N ALA A 86 1.24 9.18 -9.55
CA ALA A 86 0.88 9.98 -8.38
C ALA A 86 1.30 9.33 -7.04
N HIS A 87 1.41 8.00 -7.02
CA HIS A 87 1.76 7.19 -5.85
C HIS A 87 3.22 6.73 -5.84
N ASP A 88 4.04 7.19 -6.79
CA ASP A 88 5.27 6.48 -7.11
C ASP A 88 6.47 6.90 -6.26
N LYS A 89 6.86 5.97 -5.39
CA LYS A 89 8.20 5.72 -4.83
C LYS A 89 8.09 4.40 -4.09
N LEU A 90 8.47 3.31 -4.76
CA LEU A 90 8.34 1.97 -4.21
C LEU A 90 9.70 1.44 -3.75
N VAL A 91 9.70 0.66 -2.68
CA VAL A 91 10.89 -0.11 -2.28
C VAL A 91 10.68 -1.54 -2.76
N TRP A 92 11.52 -1.99 -3.69
CA TRP A 92 11.44 -3.32 -4.29
C TRP A 92 12.53 -4.24 -3.75
N TYR A 93 12.13 -5.47 -3.48
CA TYR A 93 12.99 -6.56 -3.04
C TYR A 93 12.87 -7.72 -4.02
N ASP A 94 14.01 -8.15 -4.57
CA ASP A 94 14.14 -9.40 -5.35
C ASP A 94 14.60 -10.54 -4.43
N ASN A 95 14.01 -10.60 -3.22
CA ASN A 95 14.32 -11.55 -2.14
C ASN A 95 13.17 -11.63 -1.12
N ASP A 96 13.39 -12.33 -0.01
CA ASP A 96 12.47 -12.58 1.10
C ASP A 96 12.29 -11.42 2.09
N MET A 97 12.88 -10.26 1.80
CA MET A 97 12.86 -9.05 2.62
C MET A 97 13.42 -9.22 4.03
N ALA A 98 14.23 -10.27 4.27
CA ALA A 98 14.86 -10.47 5.58
C ALA A 98 15.77 -9.29 5.96
N LEU A 99 15.99 -9.10 7.27
CA LEU A 99 16.80 -7.99 7.79
C LEU A 99 18.21 -8.00 7.17
N GLY A 100 18.66 -6.83 6.71
CA GLY A 100 19.97 -6.65 6.08
C GLY A 100 20.06 -7.10 4.61
N ARG A 101 18.97 -7.61 4.01
CA ARG A 101 18.94 -7.96 2.59
C ARG A 101 18.89 -6.70 1.71
N PRO A 102 19.51 -6.74 0.52
CA PRO A 102 19.52 -5.59 -0.38
C PRO A 102 18.13 -5.31 -0.94
N TYR A 103 17.84 -4.03 -1.15
CA TYR A 103 16.63 -3.54 -1.80
C TYR A 103 16.98 -2.48 -2.85
N ARG A 104 16.01 -2.16 -3.71
CA ARG A 104 16.10 -1.08 -4.70
C ARG A 104 14.94 -0.11 -4.52
N VAL A 105 15.22 1.20 -4.57
CA VAL A 105 14.16 2.21 -4.64
C VAL A 105 13.78 2.44 -6.10
N CYS A 106 12.51 2.26 -6.42
CA CYS A 106 11.92 2.49 -7.72
C CYS A 106 11.31 3.89 -7.73
N LEU A 107 11.85 4.76 -8.60
CA LEU A 107 11.47 6.17 -8.67
C LEU A 107 10.36 6.45 -9.68
N THR A 108 10.08 5.50 -10.56
CA THR A 108 9.10 5.64 -11.64
C THR A 108 8.43 4.30 -11.91
N PRO A 109 7.16 4.29 -12.32
CA PRO A 109 6.42 3.05 -12.48
C PRO A 109 6.79 2.39 -13.80
N ASP A 110 6.90 1.06 -13.76
CA ASP A 110 7.08 0.20 -14.94
C ASP A 110 8.22 0.67 -15.88
N ASN A 111 9.43 0.88 -15.34
CA ASN A 111 10.60 1.38 -16.08
C ASN A 111 11.58 0.30 -16.58
N GLY A 112 11.27 -0.97 -16.37
CA GLY A 112 12.03 -2.16 -16.76
C GLY A 112 13.10 -2.60 -15.77
N PHE A 113 13.30 -1.89 -14.66
CA PHE A 113 14.44 -2.10 -13.75
C PHE A 113 14.05 -2.55 -12.34
N CYS A 114 12.75 -2.69 -12.06
CA CYS A 114 12.22 -3.02 -10.75
C CYS A 114 11.45 -4.34 -10.79
N SER A 115 10.30 -4.44 -10.10
CA SER A 115 9.44 -5.63 -10.11
C SER A 115 9.04 -6.08 -11.51
N ASP A 116 9.05 -5.15 -12.46
CA ASP A 116 8.79 -5.35 -13.88
C ASP A 116 10.01 -5.81 -14.71
N SER A 117 11.20 -5.89 -14.09
CA SER A 117 12.38 -6.53 -14.70
C SER A 117 12.26 -8.07 -14.75
N LYS A 118 11.29 -8.65 -14.03
CA LYS A 118 10.94 -10.07 -14.06
C LYS A 118 9.66 -10.25 -14.87
N PHE A 119 9.70 -11.11 -15.88
CA PHE A 119 8.60 -11.25 -16.85
C PHE A 119 7.31 -11.83 -16.24
N PHE A 120 7.41 -12.62 -15.17
CA PHE A 120 6.31 -13.03 -14.29
C PHE A 120 6.89 -13.85 -13.12
N ASP A 121 6.92 -13.33 -11.89
CA ASP A 121 7.06 -14.18 -10.70
C ASP A 121 5.65 -14.57 -10.23
N GLY A 122 5.12 -15.69 -10.75
CA GLY A 122 3.80 -16.21 -10.39
C GLY A 122 3.77 -16.91 -9.02
N SER A 123 4.81 -16.77 -8.19
CA SER A 123 4.92 -17.47 -6.93
C SER A 123 4.02 -16.85 -5.86
N LEU A 124 2.93 -17.54 -5.52
CA LEU A 124 2.15 -17.24 -4.31
C LEU A 124 2.99 -17.34 -3.03
N LYS A 125 4.15 -18.04 -3.09
CA LYS A 125 5.05 -18.18 -1.94
C LYS A 125 5.80 -16.88 -1.65
N SER A 126 6.31 -16.15 -2.66
CA SER A 126 6.93 -14.82 -2.40
C SER A 126 5.90 -13.81 -1.91
N HIS A 127 4.66 -13.91 -2.39
CA HIS A 127 3.53 -13.07 -1.93
C HIS A 127 3.11 -13.27 -0.47
N LEU A 128 3.56 -14.36 0.19
CA LEU A 128 3.21 -14.71 1.57
C LEU A 128 4.38 -14.64 2.55
N TYR A 129 5.61 -14.36 2.08
CA TYR A 129 6.80 -14.32 2.91
C TYR A 129 7.43 -12.92 2.88
N TYR A 130 7.43 -12.24 4.03
CA TYR A 130 8.05 -10.92 4.19
C TYR A 130 8.84 -10.88 5.50
N PHE A 131 10.02 -10.27 5.47
CA PHE A 131 10.92 -10.18 6.63
C PHE A 131 11.38 -11.53 7.18
N GLY A 132 11.45 -12.56 6.32
CA GLY A 132 11.73 -13.93 6.73
C GLY A 132 10.54 -14.66 7.38
N GLU A 133 9.40 -13.98 7.54
CA GLU A 133 8.20 -14.52 8.17
C GLU A 133 7.12 -14.88 7.15
N ALA A 134 6.46 -16.01 7.37
CA ALA A 134 5.31 -16.43 6.56
C ALA A 134 4.01 -15.84 7.13
N LEU A 135 3.46 -14.83 6.47
CA LEU A 135 2.21 -14.16 6.88
C LEU A 135 1.03 -15.14 7.05
N SER A 136 0.99 -16.22 6.26
CA SER A 136 -0.04 -17.25 6.36
C SER A 136 -0.01 -18.03 7.68
N TRP A 137 1.16 -18.15 8.30
CA TRP A 137 1.35 -18.82 9.59
C TRP A 137 1.24 -17.82 10.74
N TRP A 138 1.84 -16.63 10.60
CA TRP A 138 1.73 -15.55 11.59
C TRP A 138 0.28 -15.22 11.96
N GLY A 139 -0.62 -15.10 10.97
CA GLY A 139 -2.04 -14.87 11.24
C GLY A 139 -2.74 -16.04 11.93
N LYS A 140 -2.34 -17.29 11.65
CA LYS A 140 -2.88 -18.49 12.30
C LYS A 140 -2.38 -18.67 13.73
N ASP A 141 -1.17 -18.20 14.00
CA ASP A 141 -0.53 -18.29 15.33
C ASP A 141 -0.93 -17.13 16.26
N GLY A 142 -1.99 -16.40 15.89
CA GLY A 142 -2.59 -15.35 16.70
C GLY A 142 -1.87 -14.01 16.59
N CYS A 143 -1.20 -13.74 15.46
CA CYS A 143 -0.47 -12.50 15.21
C CYS A 143 0.68 -12.27 16.22
N LYS A 144 1.32 -13.35 16.67
CA LYS A 144 2.44 -13.34 17.62
C LYS A 144 3.78 -13.42 16.92
#